data_AF-A0A1H4WUR1-F1
#
_entry.id   AF-A0A1H4WUR1-F1
#
_cell.length_a   1.000
_cell.length_b   1.000
_cell.length_c   1.000
_cell.angle_alpha   90.00
_cell.angle_beta   90.00
_cell.angle_gamma   90.00
#
_symmetry.space_group_name_H-M   'P 1'
#
loop_
_entity.id
_entity.type
_entity.pdbx_description
1 polymer ?
#
loop_
_entity_poly.entity_id
_entity_poly.type
_entity_poly.pdbx_seq_one_letter_code
_entity_poly.pdbx_strand_id
1 'polypeptide(L)'
;MSGEAGAAGAPGAPEAAGTVGGMPERGRGGIAAADAGPGVPETASGGLRVLPAGPGALLVELDRGEHAEALHAELLRRRARGELPAVREIVPGARTVLLDGIADRTPDGRAAFARALVSWEIPPLRRDAVDAVEIPVVYDGPDLADVAAAWGVTADEVPGIHAGTEFRVAFCGFAPGFGYLTGLPAHLRTPRRATPRTRVPAGALALAGPYTGVYPRTSPGGWQIIGRMPGPQELWNPGREPAALLSPGTRVRFVATEARS
;
A
#
# COMPACT_ATOMS: atom_id res chain seq x y z
N MET A 1 8.07 10.93 -63.62
CA MET A 1 7.02 11.83 -63.11
C MET A 1 7.55 12.43 -61.82
N SER A 2 7.98 13.68 -61.91
CA SER A 2 8.66 14.48 -60.89
C SER A 2 8.10 15.91 -60.98
N GLY A 3 8.10 16.65 -59.86
CA GLY A 3 7.82 18.09 -59.74
C GLY A 3 6.48 18.40 -59.06
N GLU A 4 6.44 18.84 -57.79
CA GLU A 4 6.71 20.21 -57.23
C GLU A 4 5.48 21.14 -57.30
N ALA A 5 4.88 21.52 -56.15
CA ALA A 5 5.13 22.72 -55.30
C ALA A 5 4.15 23.88 -55.61
N GLY A 6 3.23 24.23 -54.69
CA GLY A 6 3.22 25.50 -53.92
C GLY A 6 2.12 26.45 -54.46
N ALA A 7 1.46 27.40 -53.77
CA ALA A 7 1.51 27.92 -52.41
C ALA A 7 0.22 28.76 -52.13
N ALA A 8 -0.12 28.92 -50.83
CA ALA A 8 -0.69 30.09 -50.12
C ALA A 8 -1.99 30.84 -50.56
N GLY A 9 -2.86 31.10 -49.56
CA GLY A 9 -3.81 32.22 -49.54
C GLY A 9 -5.01 32.07 -48.57
N ALA A 10 -4.93 32.66 -47.36
CA ALA A 10 -6.01 32.84 -46.36
C ALA A 10 -7.05 33.93 -46.79
N PRO A 11 -8.08 34.38 -46.02
CA PRO A 11 -8.47 34.12 -44.62
C PRO A 11 -10.00 33.97 -44.35
N GLY A 12 -10.39 33.79 -43.07
CA GLY A 12 -11.78 34.04 -42.60
C GLY A 12 -12.17 33.34 -41.29
N ALA A 13 -12.16 34.06 -40.18
CA ALA A 13 -12.83 33.69 -38.92
C ALA A 13 -14.35 34.00 -39.00
N PRO A 14 -15.20 33.50 -38.06
CA PRO A 14 -15.41 34.27 -36.82
C PRO A 14 -15.64 33.45 -35.52
N GLU A 15 -15.46 34.18 -34.43
CA GLU A 15 -16.03 34.12 -33.06
C GLU A 15 -16.86 32.92 -32.56
N ALA A 16 -16.52 32.48 -31.34
CA ALA A 16 -17.41 32.68 -30.17
C ALA A 16 -16.62 32.54 -28.86
N ALA A 17 -16.47 33.66 -28.16
CA ALA A 17 -16.03 33.73 -26.77
C ALA A 17 -17.24 33.46 -25.86
N GLY A 18 -17.09 32.52 -24.92
CA GLY A 18 -18.05 32.24 -23.86
C GLY A 18 -17.38 32.41 -22.51
N THR A 19 -17.50 33.61 -21.95
CA THR A 19 -17.21 33.97 -20.56
C THR A 19 -17.91 33.02 -19.59
N VAL A 20 -17.18 32.48 -18.60
CA VAL A 20 -17.81 31.98 -17.38
C VAL A 20 -17.18 32.70 -16.20
N GLY A 21 -18.06 33.39 -15.47
CA GLY A 21 -17.77 34.28 -14.35
C GLY A 21 -17.27 33.54 -13.11
N GLY A 22 -16.66 34.31 -12.21
CA GLY A 22 -16.03 33.82 -11.00
C GLY A 22 -16.98 33.41 -9.86
N MET A 23 -16.38 32.64 -8.93
CA MET A 23 -16.67 32.42 -7.50
C MET A 23 -18.09 32.03 -7.05
N PRO A 24 -18.24 31.16 -6.01
CA PRO A 24 -17.45 31.22 -4.78
C PRO A 24 -16.89 29.88 -4.24
N GLU A 25 -15.83 29.98 -3.45
CA GLU A 25 -15.48 29.02 -2.41
C GLU A 25 -16.69 28.79 -1.49
N ARG A 26 -17.17 27.54 -1.36
CA ARG A 26 -17.71 26.94 -0.12
C ARG A 26 -17.71 25.42 -0.23
N GLY A 27 -17.32 24.76 0.86
CA GLY A 27 -17.74 23.38 1.14
C GLY A 27 -16.61 22.37 1.29
N ARG A 28 -15.81 22.52 2.35
CA ARG A 28 -15.15 21.36 2.98
C ARG A 28 -16.23 20.35 3.34
N GLY A 29 -16.32 19.25 2.58
CA GLY A 29 -17.12 18.09 2.94
C GLY A 29 -16.49 17.39 4.14
N GLY A 30 -16.78 17.92 5.33
CA GLY A 30 -16.55 17.24 6.58
C GLY A 30 -17.41 15.99 6.61
N ILE A 31 -16.76 14.85 6.84
CA ILE A 31 -17.39 13.67 7.40
C ILE A 31 -18.13 14.11 8.67
N ALA A 32 -19.46 14.03 8.63
CA ALA A 32 -20.33 14.41 9.72
C ALA A 32 -19.92 13.65 10.99
N ALA A 33 -19.60 14.41 12.03
CA ALA A 33 -19.47 13.90 13.38
C ALA A 33 -20.83 13.33 13.80
N ALA A 34 -20.93 12.00 13.85
CA ALA A 34 -22.02 11.34 14.52
C ALA A 34 -21.82 11.51 16.03
N ASP A 35 -22.68 12.35 16.60
CA ASP A 35 -23.07 12.51 18.00
C ASP A 35 -22.15 11.86 19.06
N ALA A 36 -21.27 12.67 19.64
CA ALA A 36 -20.45 12.30 20.77
C ALA A 36 -21.28 12.35 22.07
N GLY A 37 -21.79 11.18 22.49
CA GLY A 37 -22.21 10.96 23.88
C GLY A 37 -21.04 11.16 24.87
N PRO A 38 -21.32 11.28 26.19
CA PRO A 38 -20.41 11.89 27.16
C PRO A 38 -19.03 11.21 27.17
N GLY A 39 -18.01 12.06 27.03
CA GLY A 39 -16.68 11.71 26.53
C GLY A 39 -15.76 11.02 27.51
N VAL A 40 -15.01 10.06 26.98
CA VAL A 40 -13.79 9.50 27.58
C VAL A 40 -12.62 10.44 27.23
N PRO A 41 -11.71 10.77 28.16
CA PRO A 41 -10.65 11.75 27.92
C PRO A 41 -9.61 11.28 26.88
N GLU A 42 -9.29 12.19 25.95
CA GLU A 42 -8.13 12.11 25.05
C GLU A 42 -6.86 12.05 25.90
N THR A 43 -6.12 10.95 25.83
CA THR A 43 -4.85 10.77 26.54
C THR A 43 -3.72 10.73 25.53
N ALA A 44 -2.81 11.71 25.63
CA ALA A 44 -1.66 11.85 24.76
C ALA A 44 -0.38 11.77 25.62
N SER A 45 0.53 10.88 25.23
CA SER A 45 1.92 10.90 25.68
C SER A 45 2.77 10.32 24.54
N GLY A 46 3.85 10.99 24.17
CA GLY A 46 4.88 10.47 23.27
C GLY A 46 4.37 9.87 21.95
N GLY A 47 3.77 10.69 21.07
CA GLY A 47 3.49 10.30 19.68
C GLY A 47 2.48 9.16 19.46
N LEU A 48 1.71 8.82 20.50
CA LEU A 48 0.63 7.83 20.49
C LEU A 48 -0.64 8.47 21.04
N ARG A 49 -1.74 8.35 20.29
CA ARG A 49 -3.09 8.83 20.67
C ARG A 49 -4.10 7.70 20.57
N VAL A 50 -4.95 7.53 21.58
CA VAL A 50 -6.02 6.53 21.55
C VAL A 50 -7.37 7.22 21.42
N LEU A 51 -8.13 6.85 20.40
CA LEU A 51 -9.44 7.40 20.06
C LEU A 51 -10.53 6.31 20.15
N PRO A 52 -11.75 6.65 20.58
CA PRO A 52 -12.89 5.74 20.44
C PRO A 52 -13.25 5.56 18.95
N ALA A 53 -13.53 4.32 18.53
CA ALA A 53 -13.92 3.97 17.17
C ALA A 53 -15.26 3.20 17.14
N GLY A 54 -16.25 3.72 17.88
CA GLY A 54 -17.53 3.07 18.10
C GLY A 54 -17.62 2.35 19.46
N PRO A 55 -18.73 1.64 19.74
CA PRO A 55 -19.06 1.16 21.08
C PRO A 55 -18.18 0.00 21.58
N GLY A 56 -17.41 -0.66 20.71
CA GLY A 56 -16.57 -1.80 21.06
C GLY A 56 -15.15 -1.72 20.53
N ALA A 57 -14.71 -0.54 20.10
CA ALA A 57 -13.41 -0.41 19.43
C ALA A 57 -12.63 0.83 19.86
N LEU A 58 -11.31 0.71 19.78
CA LEU A 58 -10.34 1.78 19.98
C LEU A 58 -9.44 1.88 18.74
N LEU A 59 -9.24 3.08 18.24
CA LEU A 59 -8.26 3.39 17.21
C LEU A 59 -7.04 4.02 17.87
N VAL A 60 -5.89 3.37 17.75
CA VAL A 60 -4.61 3.93 18.20
C VAL A 60 -3.94 4.59 17.01
N GLU A 61 -3.64 5.88 17.10
CA GLU A 61 -2.92 6.67 16.09
C GLU A 61 -1.48 6.93 16.55
N LEU A 62 -0.54 6.87 15.60
CA LEU A 62 0.88 6.99 15.88
C LEU A 62 1.57 7.95 14.91
N ASP A 63 2.67 8.53 15.38
CA ASP A 63 3.46 9.50 14.61
C ASP A 63 4.12 8.92 13.35
N ARG A 64 4.41 7.62 13.36
CA ARG A 64 5.14 6.92 12.29
C ARG A 64 4.56 5.53 12.05
N GLY A 65 4.64 5.06 10.82
CA GLY A 65 4.21 3.71 10.47
C GLY A 65 5.01 2.62 11.19
N GLU A 66 6.30 2.84 11.40
CA GLU A 66 7.16 1.93 12.19
C GLU A 66 6.67 1.76 13.64
N HIS A 67 6.15 2.83 14.25
CA HIS A 67 5.57 2.73 15.59
C HIS A 67 4.25 1.94 15.55
N ALA A 68 3.44 2.11 14.51
CA ALA A 68 2.19 1.34 14.35
C ALA A 68 2.48 -0.15 14.16
N GLU A 69 3.51 -0.49 13.38
CA GLU A 69 4.01 -1.87 13.24
C GLU A 69 4.51 -2.41 14.59
N ALA A 70 5.28 -1.62 15.35
CA ALA A 70 5.80 -2.01 16.66
C ALA A 70 4.69 -2.23 17.70
N LEU A 71 3.68 -1.36 17.73
CA LEU A 71 2.52 -1.52 18.59
C LEU A 71 1.72 -2.77 18.20
N HIS A 72 1.48 -2.97 16.91
CA HIS A 72 0.77 -4.14 16.40
C HIS A 72 1.47 -5.45 16.83
N ALA A 73 2.79 -5.49 16.67
CA ALA A 73 3.64 -6.57 17.16
C ALA A 73 3.45 -6.82 18.65
N GLU A 74 3.58 -5.78 19.47
CA GLU A 74 3.43 -5.90 20.92
C GLU A 74 2.03 -6.38 21.34
N LEU A 75 0.97 -5.92 20.66
CA LEU A 75 -0.39 -6.40 20.88
C LEU A 75 -0.54 -7.90 20.61
N LEU A 76 0.04 -8.39 19.51
CA LEU A 76 0.04 -9.82 19.19
C LEU A 76 0.84 -10.66 20.21
N ARG A 77 2.01 -10.18 20.65
CA ARG A 77 2.81 -10.86 21.69
C ARG A 77 2.05 -10.94 23.01
N ARG A 78 1.41 -9.86 23.44
CA ARG A 78 0.58 -9.84 24.66
C ARG A 78 -0.63 -10.76 24.53
N ARG A 79 -1.28 -10.81 23.36
CA ARG A 79 -2.35 -11.77 23.08
C ARG A 79 -1.85 -13.20 23.24
N ALA A 80 -0.69 -13.54 22.66
CA ALA A 80 -0.10 -14.86 22.76
C ALA A 80 0.27 -15.25 24.21
N ARG A 81 0.68 -14.27 25.03
CA ARG A 81 0.96 -14.46 26.47
C ARG A 81 -0.28 -14.42 27.37
N GLY A 82 -1.47 -14.15 26.83
CA GLY A 82 -2.69 -13.98 27.63
C GLY A 82 -2.73 -12.69 28.46
N GLU A 83 -1.87 -11.73 28.16
CA GLU A 83 -1.74 -10.44 28.87
C GLU A 83 -2.58 -9.32 28.23
N LEU A 84 -3.18 -9.58 27.06
CA LEU A 84 -4.07 -8.65 26.38
C LEU A 84 -5.51 -8.89 26.83
N PRO A 85 -6.28 -7.85 27.19
CA PRO A 85 -7.73 -7.96 27.33
C PRO A 85 -8.36 -8.61 26.09
N ALA A 86 -9.48 -9.29 26.25
CA ALA A 86 -10.15 -9.93 25.11
C ALA A 86 -10.56 -8.87 24.07
N VAL A 87 -9.88 -8.90 22.93
CA VAL A 87 -10.13 -8.10 21.73
C VAL A 87 -10.32 -9.09 20.60
N ARG A 88 -11.41 -8.95 19.83
CA ARG A 88 -11.71 -9.84 18.70
C ARG A 88 -10.71 -9.63 17.57
N GLU A 89 -10.58 -8.41 17.07
CA GLU A 89 -9.75 -8.07 15.92
C GLU A 89 -8.68 -7.04 16.28
N ILE A 90 -7.46 -7.25 15.78
CA ILE A 90 -6.38 -6.29 15.81
C ILE A 90 -6.02 -6.02 14.36
N VAL A 91 -6.26 -4.80 13.88
CA VAL A 91 -6.13 -4.44 12.47
C VAL A 91 -5.11 -3.33 12.32
N PRO A 92 -3.92 -3.60 11.73
CA PRO A 92 -2.94 -2.56 11.49
C PRO A 92 -3.32 -1.67 10.31
N GLY A 93 -2.93 -0.41 10.38
CA GLY A 93 -3.03 0.60 9.34
C GLY A 93 -1.69 1.28 9.11
N ALA A 94 -1.63 2.25 8.18
CA ALA A 94 -0.38 2.91 7.81
C ALA A 94 0.30 3.65 8.98
N ARG A 95 -0.49 4.23 9.88
CA ARG A 95 -0.06 4.95 11.09
C ARG A 95 -1.02 4.71 12.25
N THR A 96 -1.80 3.65 12.17
CA THR A 96 -2.87 3.37 13.13
C THR A 96 -2.95 1.88 13.43
N VAL A 97 -3.54 1.51 14.56
CA VAL A 97 -3.96 0.14 14.86
C VAL A 97 -5.37 0.20 15.43
N LEU A 98 -6.31 -0.47 14.77
CA LEU A 98 -7.68 -0.61 15.25
C LEU A 98 -7.81 -1.87 16.10
N LEU A 99 -8.33 -1.70 17.31
CA LEU A 99 -8.72 -2.79 18.22
C LEU A 99 -10.24 -2.86 18.20
N ASP A 100 -10.81 -3.93 17.66
CA ASP A 100 -12.27 -4.10 17.56
C ASP A 100 -12.76 -5.33 18.34
N GLY A 101 -13.98 -5.23 18.86
CA GLY A 101 -14.59 -6.25 19.70
C GLY A 101 -13.92 -6.39 21.07
N ILE A 102 -13.62 -5.26 21.72
CA ILE A 102 -13.15 -5.21 23.10
C ILE A 102 -14.25 -5.77 24.02
N ALA A 103 -13.87 -6.67 24.94
CA ALA A 103 -14.81 -7.36 25.82
C ALA A 103 -15.51 -6.42 26.80
N ASP A 104 -14.76 -5.54 27.46
CA ASP A 104 -15.35 -4.48 28.29
C ASP A 104 -15.74 -3.28 27.42
N ARG A 105 -17.03 -3.24 27.07
CA ARG A 105 -17.64 -2.19 26.25
C ARG A 105 -18.16 -1.01 27.08
N THR A 106 -17.87 -0.96 28.38
CA THR A 106 -18.22 0.22 29.18
C THR A 106 -17.30 1.38 28.83
N PRO A 107 -17.76 2.64 28.95
CA PRO A 107 -16.88 3.80 28.81
C PRO A 107 -15.64 3.72 29.71
N ASP A 108 -15.82 3.29 30.97
CA ASP A 108 -14.74 3.18 31.94
C ASP A 108 -13.74 2.07 31.60
N GLY A 109 -14.22 0.91 31.17
CA GLY A 109 -13.38 -0.20 30.71
C GLY A 109 -12.53 0.17 29.49
N ARG A 110 -13.15 0.81 28.49
CA ARG A 110 -12.42 1.33 27.33
C ARG A 110 -11.43 2.42 27.73
N ALA A 111 -11.80 3.32 28.63
CA ALA A 111 -10.92 4.37 29.13
C ALA A 111 -9.72 3.78 29.89
N ALA A 112 -9.94 2.74 30.69
CA ALA A 112 -8.89 2.02 31.40
C ALA A 112 -7.94 1.33 30.42
N PHE A 113 -8.47 0.66 29.40
CA PHE A 113 -7.64 0.04 28.37
C PHE A 113 -6.86 1.08 27.55
N ALA A 114 -7.47 2.20 27.18
CA ALA A 114 -6.80 3.32 26.52
C ALA A 114 -5.64 3.87 27.36
N ARG A 115 -5.85 4.11 28.67
CA ARG A 115 -4.79 4.54 29.59
C ARG A 115 -3.66 3.51 29.69
N ALA A 116 -4.02 2.22 29.75
CA ALA A 116 -3.02 1.15 29.77
C ALA A 116 -2.17 1.16 28.49
N LEU A 117 -2.77 1.28 27.30
CA LEU A 117 -2.06 1.36 26.02
C LEU A 117 -1.05 2.51 25.98
N VAL A 118 -1.43 3.70 26.48
CA VAL A 118 -0.55 4.88 26.53
C VAL A 118 0.61 4.68 27.51
N SER A 119 0.45 3.83 28.54
CA SER A 119 1.49 3.54 29.53
C SER A 119 2.49 2.45 29.10
N TRP A 120 2.25 1.75 28.00
CA TRP A 120 3.11 0.65 27.59
C TRP A 120 4.41 1.17 26.96
N GLU A 121 5.53 0.58 27.40
CA GLU A 121 6.76 0.64 26.64
C GLU A 121 6.64 -0.33 25.46
N ILE A 122 6.63 0.22 24.25
CA ILE A 122 6.54 -0.54 23.00
C ILE A 122 7.98 -0.76 22.51
N PRO A 123 8.50 -2.00 22.54
CA PRO A 123 9.83 -2.26 22.01
C PRO A 123 9.87 -1.93 20.51
N PRO A 124 10.96 -1.30 20.01
CA PRO A 124 11.12 -1.12 18.58
C PRO A 124 11.08 -2.48 17.89
N LEU A 125 10.50 -2.52 16.69
CA LEU A 125 10.48 -3.73 15.89
C LEU A 125 11.92 -4.12 15.59
N ARG A 126 12.41 -5.23 16.16
CA ARG A 126 13.71 -5.78 15.79
C ARG A 126 13.59 -6.33 14.39
N ARG A 127 13.99 -5.52 13.42
CA ARG A 127 14.38 -6.00 12.10
C ARG A 127 15.78 -6.52 12.28
N ASP A 128 15.91 -7.76 12.78
CA ASP A 128 17.19 -8.46 12.65
C ASP A 128 17.60 -8.40 11.18
N ALA A 129 18.88 -8.51 10.85
CA ALA A 129 19.36 -8.47 9.47
C ALA A 129 18.81 -9.69 8.70
N VAL A 130 17.52 -9.63 8.35
CA VAL A 130 16.81 -10.71 7.70
C VAL A 130 17.36 -10.81 6.29
N ASP A 131 17.56 -12.03 5.85
CA ASP A 131 17.74 -12.39 4.45
C ASP A 131 16.65 -11.71 3.59
N ALA A 132 16.96 -11.48 2.32
CA ALA A 132 15.99 -10.85 1.43
C ALA A 132 14.66 -11.62 1.45
N VAL A 133 13.54 -10.91 1.58
CA VAL A 133 12.21 -11.52 1.50
C VAL A 133 12.03 -12.10 0.10
N GLU A 134 11.83 -13.41 0.02
CA GLU A 134 11.62 -14.11 -1.23
C GLU A 134 10.14 -14.07 -1.62
N ILE A 135 9.87 -13.53 -2.81
CA ILE A 135 8.52 -13.49 -3.38
C ILE A 135 8.47 -14.46 -4.56
N PRO A 136 7.71 -15.57 -4.47
CA PRO A 136 7.52 -16.47 -5.60
C PRO A 136 6.68 -15.78 -6.68
N VAL A 137 7.09 -15.92 -7.94
CA VAL A 137 6.41 -15.32 -9.09
C VAL A 137 6.33 -16.29 -10.25
N VAL A 138 5.14 -16.41 -10.83
CA VAL A 138 4.94 -16.99 -12.17
C VAL A 138 4.95 -15.83 -13.17
N TYR A 139 5.86 -15.85 -14.14
CA TYR A 139 5.96 -14.81 -15.17
C TYR A 139 5.05 -15.14 -16.36
N ASP A 140 3.75 -14.96 -16.19
CA ASP A 140 2.69 -15.21 -17.18
C ASP A 140 1.87 -13.95 -17.49
N GLY A 141 2.45 -12.77 -17.25
CA GLY A 141 1.73 -11.50 -17.33
C GLY A 141 1.39 -11.08 -18.76
N PRO A 142 0.24 -10.43 -18.97
CA PRO A 142 -0.22 -10.02 -20.30
C PRO A 142 0.67 -8.97 -20.97
N ASP A 143 1.44 -8.20 -20.20
CA ASP A 143 2.34 -7.16 -20.72
C ASP A 143 3.79 -7.65 -20.83
N LEU A 144 4.07 -8.93 -20.57
CA LEU A 144 5.43 -9.47 -20.56
C LEU A 144 6.14 -9.23 -21.90
N ALA A 145 5.46 -9.48 -23.02
CA ALA A 145 5.99 -9.27 -24.36
C ALA A 145 6.27 -7.78 -24.65
N ASP A 146 5.37 -6.89 -24.22
CA ASP A 146 5.55 -5.44 -24.38
C ASP A 146 6.74 -4.92 -23.57
N VAL A 147 6.91 -5.43 -22.34
CA VAL A 147 8.07 -5.11 -21.49
C VAL A 147 9.37 -5.63 -22.11
N ALA A 148 9.36 -6.86 -22.63
CA ALA A 148 10.52 -7.44 -23.30
C ALA A 148 10.95 -6.58 -24.50
N ALA A 149 9.98 -6.18 -25.35
CA ALA A 149 10.23 -5.28 -26.48
C ALA A 149 10.77 -3.91 -26.03
N ALA A 150 10.24 -3.34 -24.95
CA ALA A 150 10.73 -2.07 -24.39
C ALA A 150 12.15 -2.18 -23.82
N TRP A 151 12.55 -3.36 -23.32
CA TRP A 151 13.88 -3.65 -22.80
C TRP A 151 14.87 -4.09 -23.89
N GLY A 152 14.39 -4.40 -25.10
CA GLY A 152 15.22 -4.91 -26.20
C GLY A 152 15.65 -6.37 -26.02
N VAL A 153 14.85 -7.17 -25.32
CA VAL A 153 15.12 -8.59 -25.01
C VAL A 153 13.93 -9.45 -25.42
N THR A 154 14.09 -10.78 -25.36
CA THR A 154 12.99 -11.73 -25.54
C THR A 154 12.14 -11.85 -24.27
N ALA A 155 10.89 -12.30 -24.41
CA ALA A 155 10.00 -12.48 -23.26
C ALA A 155 10.56 -13.47 -22.22
N ASP A 156 11.32 -14.47 -22.67
CA ASP A 156 11.93 -15.50 -21.81
C ASP A 156 13.12 -14.97 -20.99
N GLU A 157 13.73 -13.84 -21.40
CA GLU A 157 14.84 -13.20 -20.68
C GLU A 157 14.35 -12.29 -19.54
N VAL A 158 13.12 -11.76 -19.62
CA VAL A 158 12.55 -10.85 -18.63
C VAL A 158 12.53 -11.45 -17.21
N PRO A 159 12.11 -12.72 -16.98
CA PRO A 159 12.17 -13.35 -15.67
C PRO A 159 13.57 -13.37 -15.07
N GLY A 160 14.59 -13.68 -15.88
CA GLY A 160 15.98 -13.74 -15.43
C GLY A 160 16.51 -12.37 -15.00
N ILE A 161 16.23 -11.34 -15.81
CA ILE A 161 16.62 -9.96 -15.52
C ILE A 161 15.92 -9.44 -14.26
N HIS A 162 14.60 -9.63 -14.18
CA HIS A 162 13.82 -9.15 -13.04
C HIS A 162 14.16 -9.92 -11.76
N ALA A 163 14.17 -11.25 -11.77
CA ALA A 163 14.50 -12.07 -10.59
C ALA A 163 15.97 -11.92 -10.14
N GLY A 164 16.88 -11.60 -11.06
CA GLY A 164 18.29 -11.33 -10.76
C GLY A 164 18.56 -9.93 -10.21
N THR A 165 17.57 -9.04 -10.18
CA THR A 165 17.71 -7.69 -9.63
C THR A 165 17.44 -7.68 -8.12
N GLU A 166 18.33 -7.04 -7.35
CA GLU A 166 18.07 -6.80 -5.93
C GLU A 166 17.09 -5.63 -5.76
N PHE A 167 15.97 -5.89 -5.09
CA PHE A 167 14.95 -4.88 -4.84
C PHE A 167 14.95 -4.44 -3.38
N ARG A 168 14.56 -3.19 -3.18
CA ARG A 168 14.30 -2.64 -1.85
C ARG A 168 12.98 -1.90 -1.84
N VAL A 169 12.20 -2.07 -0.77
CA VAL A 169 10.96 -1.31 -0.58
C VAL A 169 11.34 0.16 -0.35
N ALA A 170 11.01 1.03 -1.30
CA ALA A 170 11.21 2.47 -1.19
C ALA A 170 10.19 3.06 -0.20
N PHE A 171 8.93 2.72 -0.38
CA PHE A 171 7.83 3.14 0.48
C PHE A 171 6.64 2.18 0.33
N CYS A 172 5.77 2.13 1.34
CA CYS A 172 4.50 1.41 1.28
C CYS A 172 3.35 2.42 1.13
N GLY A 173 2.33 2.08 0.34
CA GLY A 173 1.22 2.97 0.04
C GLY A 173 0.21 2.30 -0.89
N PHE A 174 -0.79 3.04 -1.38
CA PHE A 174 -1.89 2.54 -2.24
C PHE A 174 -2.86 1.56 -1.57
N ALA A 175 -2.37 0.45 -1.02
CA ALA A 175 -3.15 -0.52 -0.26
C ALA A 175 -2.29 -1.18 0.83
N PRO A 176 -2.88 -1.67 1.94
CA PRO A 176 -2.17 -2.49 2.92
C PRO A 176 -1.47 -3.67 2.23
N GLY A 177 -0.17 -3.82 2.47
CA GLY A 177 0.68 -4.85 1.84
C GLY A 177 1.30 -4.46 0.49
N PHE A 178 0.95 -3.31 -0.11
CA PHE A 178 1.57 -2.87 -1.36
C PHE A 178 2.86 -2.09 -1.06
N GLY A 179 4.00 -2.69 -1.46
CA GLY A 179 5.31 -2.06 -1.41
C GLY A 179 5.76 -1.59 -2.79
N TYR A 180 6.19 -0.33 -2.89
CA TYR A 180 6.87 0.18 -4.08
C TYR A 180 8.34 -0.22 -4.00
N LEU A 181 8.77 -1.13 -4.87
CA LEU A 181 10.11 -1.70 -4.87
C LEU A 181 10.97 -0.99 -5.90
N THR A 182 12.15 -0.52 -5.50
CA THR A 182 13.17 0.11 -6.36
C THR A 182 14.40 -0.80 -6.47
N GLY A 183 15.15 -0.68 -7.55
CA GLY A 183 16.33 -1.51 -7.82
C GLY A 183 16.62 -1.66 -9.31
N LEU A 184 15.60 -1.48 -10.15
CA LEU A 184 15.75 -1.59 -11.61
C LEU A 184 16.74 -0.54 -12.16
N PRO A 185 17.72 -0.98 -12.96
CA PRO A 185 18.59 -0.09 -13.74
C PRO A 185 17.80 0.92 -14.56
N ALA A 186 18.38 2.11 -14.78
CA ALA A 186 17.69 3.20 -15.46
C ALA A 186 17.20 2.85 -16.89
N HIS A 187 17.92 1.98 -17.59
CA HIS A 187 17.57 1.54 -18.94
C HIS A 187 16.43 0.49 -18.97
N LEU A 188 16.08 -0.12 -17.84
CA LEU A 188 14.98 -1.09 -17.69
C LEU A 188 13.72 -0.47 -17.09
N ARG A 189 13.68 0.86 -16.97
CA ARG A 189 12.51 1.56 -16.43
C ARG A 189 11.37 1.48 -17.43
N THR A 190 10.26 0.88 -17.03
CA THR A 190 9.14 0.60 -17.92
C THR A 190 8.06 1.66 -17.81
N PRO A 191 7.62 2.32 -18.89
CA PRO A 191 6.56 3.32 -18.80
C PRO A 191 5.23 2.71 -18.31
N ARG A 192 4.38 3.56 -17.71
CA ARG A 192 3.00 3.17 -17.41
C ARG A 192 2.21 2.97 -18.70
N ARG A 193 1.15 2.18 -18.63
CA ARG A 193 0.16 2.09 -19.71
C ARG A 193 -0.48 3.45 -19.95
N ALA A 194 -0.70 3.78 -21.23
CA ALA A 194 -1.42 4.98 -21.64
C ALA A 194 -2.85 4.99 -21.07
N THR A 195 -3.53 3.83 -21.11
CA THR A 195 -4.86 3.64 -20.53
C THR A 195 -4.78 2.66 -19.35
N PRO A 196 -5.08 3.10 -18.11
CA PRO A 196 -5.13 2.21 -16.96
C PRO A 196 -6.15 1.08 -17.13
N ARG A 197 -5.87 -0.08 -16.54
CA ARG A 197 -6.87 -1.15 -16.41
C ARG A 197 -7.88 -0.78 -15.35
N THR A 198 -9.15 -1.03 -15.64
CA THR A 198 -10.24 -0.93 -14.65
C THR A 198 -10.10 -1.99 -13.56
N ARG A 199 -9.46 -3.12 -13.88
CA ARG A 199 -9.25 -4.24 -12.96
C ARG A 199 -7.88 -4.89 -13.17
N VAL A 200 -7.07 -4.88 -12.13
CA VAL A 200 -5.82 -5.62 -11.98
C VAL A 200 -6.04 -6.70 -10.91
N PRO A 201 -5.78 -7.98 -11.19
CA PRO A 201 -5.96 -9.06 -10.21
C PRO A 201 -5.07 -8.90 -8.97
N ALA A 202 -5.56 -9.40 -7.83
CA ALA A 202 -4.69 -9.61 -6.66
C ALA A 202 -3.57 -10.59 -7.01
N GLY A 203 -2.37 -10.32 -6.52
CA GLY A 203 -1.14 -11.03 -6.84
C GLY A 203 -0.46 -10.58 -8.13
N ALA A 204 -1.03 -9.68 -8.93
CA ALA A 204 -0.35 -9.22 -10.15
C ALA A 204 1.02 -8.60 -9.82
N LEU A 205 2.09 -9.12 -10.42
CA LEU A 205 3.41 -8.50 -10.42
C LEU A 205 3.46 -7.50 -11.56
N ALA A 206 3.81 -6.25 -11.25
CA ALA A 206 3.80 -5.20 -12.25
C ALA A 206 4.97 -4.22 -12.14
N LEU A 207 5.23 -3.52 -13.24
CA LEU A 207 6.28 -2.52 -13.43
C LEU A 207 5.71 -1.15 -13.80
N ALA A 208 6.29 -0.09 -13.24
CA ALA A 208 6.07 1.29 -13.68
C ALA A 208 7.21 2.24 -13.27
N GLY A 209 7.79 2.90 -14.25
CA GLY A 209 8.98 3.73 -14.11
C GLY A 209 10.12 2.93 -13.46
N PRO A 210 10.73 3.42 -12.37
CA PRO A 210 11.76 2.70 -11.62
C PRO A 210 11.21 1.63 -10.67
N TYR A 211 9.89 1.45 -10.60
CA TYR A 211 9.26 0.64 -9.57
C TYR A 211 8.77 -0.70 -10.11
N THR A 212 8.90 -1.72 -9.27
CA THR A 212 8.16 -2.98 -9.35
C THR A 212 7.30 -3.16 -8.10
N GLY A 213 6.30 -4.02 -8.14
CA GLY A 213 5.40 -4.24 -7.01
C GLY A 213 4.37 -5.32 -7.28
N VAL A 214 3.88 -5.93 -6.21
CA VAL A 214 2.82 -6.93 -6.27
C VAL A 214 1.54 -6.35 -5.70
N TYR A 215 0.45 -6.43 -6.45
CA TYR A 215 -0.87 -5.97 -6.02
C TYR A 215 -1.43 -6.88 -4.93
N PRO A 216 -1.64 -6.43 -3.67
CA PRO A 216 -2.13 -7.31 -2.60
C PRO A 216 -3.63 -7.62 -2.75
N ARG A 217 -4.37 -6.79 -3.48
CA ARG A 217 -5.82 -6.91 -3.71
C ARG A 217 -6.17 -6.47 -5.12
N THR A 218 -7.36 -6.86 -5.58
CA THR A 218 -7.88 -6.42 -6.88
C THR A 218 -8.18 -4.92 -6.85
N SER A 219 -7.66 -4.17 -7.83
CA SER A 219 -7.84 -2.72 -7.94
C SER A 219 -7.64 -2.24 -9.38
N PRO A 220 -8.12 -1.04 -9.77
CA PRO A 220 -7.67 -0.42 -11.01
C PRO A 220 -6.17 -0.11 -10.95
N GLY A 221 -5.49 -0.09 -12.10
CA GLY A 221 -4.05 0.12 -12.15
C GLY A 221 -3.49 0.28 -13.56
N GLY A 222 -2.50 1.16 -13.72
CA GLY A 222 -1.84 1.46 -15.01
C GLY A 222 -0.43 0.89 -15.14
N TRP A 223 -0.03 -0.04 -14.27
CA TRP A 223 1.29 -0.66 -14.33
C TRP A 223 1.28 -1.82 -15.34
N GLN A 224 2.46 -2.09 -15.93
CA GLN A 224 2.65 -3.19 -16.86
C GLN A 224 2.75 -4.50 -16.08
N ILE A 225 1.83 -5.42 -16.29
CA ILE A 225 1.74 -6.69 -15.56
C ILE A 225 2.59 -7.73 -16.28
N ILE A 226 3.66 -8.17 -15.62
CA ILE A 226 4.64 -9.14 -16.16
C ILE A 226 4.50 -10.53 -15.54
N GLY A 227 3.68 -10.69 -14.50
CA GLY A 227 3.43 -11.98 -13.89
C GLY A 227 2.47 -11.91 -12.73
N ARG A 228 2.50 -12.94 -11.89
CA ARG A 228 1.71 -13.02 -10.66
C ARG A 228 2.43 -13.76 -9.55
N MET A 229 2.20 -13.30 -8.32
CA MET A 229 2.55 -13.99 -7.09
C MET A 229 1.39 -14.89 -6.66
N PRO A 230 1.60 -16.22 -6.51
CA PRO A 230 0.63 -17.07 -5.84
C PRO A 230 0.56 -16.74 -4.35
N GLY A 231 -0.64 -16.79 -3.78
CA GLY A 231 -0.83 -16.50 -2.35
C GLY A 231 -0.61 -15.02 -1.96
N PRO A 232 -1.21 -14.03 -2.64
CA PRO A 232 -0.99 -12.61 -2.36
C PRO A 232 -1.41 -12.17 -0.95
N GLN A 233 -2.20 -12.99 -0.23
CA GLN A 233 -2.50 -12.77 1.19
C GLN A 233 -1.24 -12.75 2.07
N GLU A 234 -0.13 -13.35 1.64
CA GLU A 234 1.10 -13.33 2.41
C GLU A 234 1.74 -11.93 2.47
N LEU A 235 1.47 -11.06 1.49
CA LEU A 235 1.93 -9.67 1.52
C LEU A 235 1.36 -8.90 2.71
N TRP A 236 0.17 -9.27 3.16
CA TRP A 236 -0.53 -8.67 4.28
C TRP A 236 -1.33 -9.72 5.07
N ASN A 237 -0.79 -10.13 6.21
CA ASN A 237 -1.42 -11.09 7.12
C ASN A 237 -1.62 -10.44 8.51
N PRO A 238 -2.85 -10.04 8.88
CA PRO A 238 -3.13 -9.43 10.18
C PRO A 238 -2.79 -10.32 11.39
N GLY A 239 -2.75 -11.64 11.22
CA GLY A 239 -2.40 -12.59 12.28
C GLY A 239 -0.89 -12.84 12.44
N ARG A 240 -0.05 -12.28 11.57
CA ARG A 240 1.41 -12.45 11.59
C ARG A 240 2.09 -11.22 12.20
N GLU A 241 3.27 -11.44 12.77
CA GLU A 241 4.19 -10.40 13.20
C GLU A 241 5.48 -10.41 12.35
N PRO A 242 5.80 -9.33 11.59
CA PRO A 242 4.94 -8.18 11.26
C PRO A 242 3.83 -8.53 10.26
N ALA A 243 2.71 -7.80 10.34
CA ALA A 243 1.54 -8.06 9.49
C ALA A 243 1.79 -7.73 8.01
N ALA A 244 2.51 -6.64 7.75
CA ALA A 244 3.05 -6.36 6.43
C ALA A 244 4.29 -7.22 6.21
N LEU A 245 4.34 -7.94 5.10
CA LEU A 245 5.56 -8.63 4.70
C LEU A 245 6.61 -7.63 4.21
N LEU A 246 6.13 -6.53 3.63
CA LEU A 246 6.92 -5.47 3.02
C LEU A 246 6.78 -4.18 3.83
N SER A 247 7.89 -3.73 4.41
CA SER A 247 8.03 -2.42 5.05
C SER A 247 9.13 -1.62 4.35
N PRO A 248 9.14 -0.28 4.44
CA PRO A 248 10.21 0.54 3.88
C PRO A 248 11.59 0.04 4.32
N GLY A 249 12.51 -0.07 3.37
CA GLY A 249 13.87 -0.55 3.60
C GLY A 249 14.05 -2.07 3.51
N THR A 250 12.99 -2.88 3.49
CA THR A 250 13.08 -4.34 3.32
C THR A 250 13.71 -4.70 1.98
N ARG A 251 14.71 -5.60 2.00
CA ARG A 251 15.26 -6.21 0.78
C ARG A 251 14.32 -7.30 0.29
N VAL A 252 14.10 -7.34 -1.01
CA VAL A 252 13.19 -8.28 -1.67
C VAL A 252 13.90 -8.93 -2.84
N ARG A 253 13.72 -10.24 -2.96
CA ARG A 253 14.20 -11.03 -4.09
C ARG A 253 13.00 -11.75 -4.71
N PHE A 254 12.82 -11.61 -6.01
CA PHE A 254 11.81 -12.37 -6.72
C PHE A 254 12.37 -13.73 -7.12
N VAL A 255 11.58 -14.78 -6.93
CA VAL A 255 11.96 -16.15 -7.29
C VAL A 255 10.99 -16.65 -8.35
N ALA A 256 11.50 -16.89 -9.56
CA ALA A 256 10.70 -17.47 -10.62
C ALA A 256 10.25 -18.89 -10.21
N THR A 257 8.96 -19.16 -10.33
CA THR A 257 8.36 -20.47 -10.08
C THR A 257 7.45 -20.84 -11.25
N GLU A 258 7.25 -22.14 -11.45
CA GLU A 258 6.30 -22.63 -12.44
C GLU A 258 4.85 -22.45 -11.94
N ALA A 259 3.92 -22.36 -12.90
CA ALA A 259 2.50 -22.42 -12.61
C ALA A 259 2.16 -23.83 -12.10
N ARG A 260 1.75 -23.95 -10.84
CA ARG A 260 1.16 -25.21 -10.35
C ARG A 260 -0.11 -25.49 -11.16
N SER A 261 -0.10 -26.59 -11.90
CA SER A 261 -1.21 -27.11 -12.71
C SER A 261 -2.29 -27.74 -11.85
#